data_AF-A0A958JCV8-F1
#
_entry.id   AF-A0A958JCV8-F1
#
_cell.length_a   1.000
_cell.length_b   1.000
_cell.length_c   1.000
_cell.angle_alpha   90.00
_cell.angle_beta   90.00
_cell.angle_gamma   90.00
#
_symmetry.space_group_name_H-M   'P 1'
#
loop_
_entity.id
_entity.type
_entity.pdbx_description
1 polymer ?
#
loop_
_entity_poly.entity_id
_entity_poly.type
_entity_poly.pdbx_seq_one_letter_code
_entity_poly.pdbx_strand_id
1 'polypeptide(L)'
;VLLANVFTFPIGLYGNRVFALVGKISPRVLLPMIVTLSLLGSFTLKNSLFDCWICLLFGVFGWACKRLAIPVAPLILGLVLGNMLEMNCRRMLIMGGWSQLFFRPGAFGMVILALVFLISPFLKRRVKA
;
A
#
# COMPACT_ATOMS: atom_id res chain seq x y z
N VAL A 1 12.06 -14.43 13.29
CA VAL A 1 12.26 -13.02 12.81
C VAL A 1 13.74 -12.66 12.73
N LEU A 2 14.54 -12.86 13.79
CA LEU A 2 15.99 -12.56 13.76
C LEU A 2 16.75 -13.31 12.65
N LEU A 3 16.62 -14.64 12.56
CA LEU A 3 17.24 -15.43 11.48
C LEU A 3 16.75 -15.00 10.08
N ALA A 4 15.44 -14.77 9.93
CA ALA A 4 14.87 -14.30 8.67
C ALA A 4 15.46 -12.96 8.23
N ASN A 5 15.59 -11.98 9.15
CA ASN A 5 16.19 -10.69 8.84
C ASN A 5 17.66 -10.80 8.44
N VAL A 6 18.42 -11.71 9.06
CA VAL A 6 19.81 -11.99 8.69
C VAL A 6 19.90 -12.52 7.26
N PHE A 7 18.98 -13.37 6.82
CA PHE A 7 18.94 -13.85 5.43
C PHE A 7 18.38 -12.81 4.44
N THR A 8 17.38 -12.02 4.83
CA THR A 8 16.79 -10.99 3.96
C THR A 8 17.74 -9.81 3.74
N PHE A 9 18.64 -9.50 4.67
CA PHE A 9 19.58 -8.39 4.55
C PHE A 9 20.51 -8.46 3.32
N PRO A 10 21.29 -9.55 3.10
CA PRO A 10 22.14 -9.67 1.91
C PRO A 10 21.33 -9.79 0.62
N ILE A 11 20.20 -10.49 0.66
CA ILE A 11 19.29 -10.63 -0.49
C ILE A 11 18.72 -9.27 -0.90
N GLY A 12 18.33 -8.44 0.07
CA GLY A 12 17.81 -7.10 -0.16
C GLY A 12 18.88 -6.14 -0.71
N LEU A 13 20.11 -6.21 -0.20
CA LEU A 13 21.22 -5.41 -0.71
C LEU A 13 21.58 -5.77 -2.16
N TYR A 14 21.63 -7.06 -2.48
CA TYR A 14 21.90 -7.52 -3.84
C TYR A 14 20.73 -7.21 -4.77
N GLY A 15 19.50 -7.50 -4.33
CA GLY A 15 18.27 -7.24 -5.08
C GLY A 15 18.11 -5.77 -5.43
N ASN A 16 18.34 -4.85 -4.49
CA ASN A 16 18.21 -3.41 -4.74
C ASN A 16 19.11 -2.94 -5.89
N ARG A 17 20.34 -3.47 -6.01
CA ARG A 17 21.25 -3.14 -7.12
C ARG A 17 20.70 -3.60 -8.47
N VAL A 18 20.09 -4.79 -8.53
CA VAL A 18 19.49 -5.34 -9.75
C VAL A 18 18.24 -4.54 -10.15
N PHE A 19 17.35 -4.23 -9.19
CA PHE A 19 16.14 -3.45 -9.45
C PHE A 19 16.45 -2.01 -9.85
N ALA A 20 17.49 -1.39 -9.29
CA ALA A 20 17.95 -0.08 -9.70
C ALA A 20 18.39 -0.03 -11.18
N LEU A 21 18.83 -1.16 -11.75
CA LEU A 21 19.21 -1.25 -13.16
C LEU A 21 17.99 -1.18 -14.08
N VAL A 22 16.87 -1.77 -13.69
CA VAL A 22 15.59 -1.70 -14.43
C VAL A 22 15.09 -0.26 -14.52
N GLY A 23 15.29 0.53 -13.45
CA GLY A 23 14.94 1.94 -13.41
C GLY A 23 15.77 2.84 -14.34
N LYS A 24 16.92 2.36 -14.86
CA LYS A 24 17.75 3.10 -15.83
C LYS A 24 17.29 2.92 -17.28
N ILE A 25 16.38 1.99 -17.54
CA ILE A 25 15.84 1.75 -18.88
C ILE A 25 15.02 2.96 -19.32
N SER A 26 15.12 3.33 -20.60
CA SER A 26 14.37 4.45 -21.14
C SER A 26 12.86 4.27 -20.89
N PRO A 27 12.17 5.29 -20.33
CA PRO A 27 10.74 5.20 -20.03
C PRO A 27 9.88 4.93 -21.27
N ARG A 28 10.40 5.20 -22.48
CA ARG A 28 9.72 4.90 -23.74
C ARG A 28 9.48 3.41 -23.97
N VAL A 29 10.37 2.55 -23.45
CA VAL A 29 10.25 1.08 -23.56
C VAL A 29 9.64 0.48 -22.30
N LEU A 30 9.94 1.06 -21.15
CA LEU A 30 9.46 0.56 -19.86
C LEU A 30 7.94 0.68 -19.72
N LEU A 31 7.36 1.81 -20.15
CA LEU A 31 5.92 2.05 -20.07
C LEU A 31 5.07 1.03 -20.85
N PRO A 32 5.31 0.77 -22.15
CA PRO A 32 4.51 -0.21 -22.89
C PRO A 32 4.65 -1.62 -22.32
N MET A 33 5.85 -2.00 -21.84
CA MET A 33 6.07 -3.30 -21.19
C MET A 33 5.25 -3.45 -19.91
N ILE A 34 5.20 -2.42 -19.06
CA ILE A 34 4.38 -2.44 -17.83
C ILE A 34 2.89 -2.54 -18.18
N VAL A 35 2.42 -1.79 -19.18
CA VAL A 35 1.02 -1.80 -19.59
C VAL A 35 0.62 -3.18 -20.12
N THR A 36 1.41 -3.79 -21.01
CA THR A 36 1.09 -5.12 -21.55
C THR A 36 1.11 -6.20 -20.46
N LEU A 37 2.10 -6.19 -19.55
CA LEU A 37 2.14 -7.10 -18.40
C LEU A 37 0.94 -6.92 -17.46
N SER A 38 0.54 -5.67 -17.20
CA SER A 38 -0.61 -5.40 -16.32
C SER A 38 -1.94 -5.86 -16.92
N LEU A 39 -2.11 -5.70 -18.24
CA LEU A 39 -3.29 -6.20 -18.97
C LEU A 39 -3.33 -7.73 -19.01
N LEU A 40 -2.18 -8.37 -19.28
CA LEU A 40 -2.06 -9.82 -19.27
C LEU A 40 -2.35 -10.40 -17.87
N GLY A 41 -1.85 -9.74 -16.82
CA GLY A 41 -2.10 -10.13 -15.43
C GLY A 41 -3.58 -10.04 -15.05
N SER A 42 -4.26 -8.96 -15.45
CA SER A 42 -5.71 -8.80 -15.22
C SER A 42 -6.53 -9.86 -15.96
N PHE A 43 -6.18 -10.13 -17.22
CA PHE A 43 -6.88 -11.10 -18.04
C PHE A 43 -6.80 -12.52 -17.47
N THR A 44 -5.62 -12.93 -16.97
CA THR A 44 -5.36 -14.30 -16.50
C THR A 44 -6.23 -14.72 -15.31
N LEU A 45 -6.65 -13.78 -14.45
CA LEU A 45 -7.36 -14.13 -13.22
C LEU A 45 -8.80 -14.62 -13.44
N LYS A 46 -9.50 -14.03 -14.41
CA LYS A 46 -10.93 -14.29 -14.64
C LYS A 46 -11.30 -14.53 -16.10
N ASN A 47 -10.34 -14.51 -17.03
CA ASN A 47 -10.56 -14.58 -18.49
C ASN A 47 -11.67 -13.60 -18.95
N SER A 48 -11.76 -12.45 -18.30
CA SER A 48 -12.82 -11.47 -18.56
C SER A 48 -12.23 -10.18 -19.12
N LEU A 49 -12.72 -9.78 -20.29
CA LEU A 49 -12.37 -8.50 -20.90
C LEU A 49 -12.85 -7.30 -20.06
N PHE A 50 -13.83 -7.50 -19.18
CA PHE A 50 -14.32 -6.47 -18.27
C PHE A 50 -13.25 -6.04 -17.26
N ASP A 51 -12.49 -6.99 -16.70
CA ASP A 51 -11.40 -6.68 -15.75
C ASP A 51 -10.24 -5.94 -16.44
N CYS A 52 -10.00 -6.22 -17.73
CA CYS A 52 -9.05 -5.43 -18.54
C CYS A 52 -9.50 -3.97 -18.70
N TRP A 53 -10.79 -3.74 -18.93
CA TRP A 53 -11.35 -2.39 -19.06
C TRP A 53 -11.26 -1.61 -17.75
N ILE A 54 -11.57 -2.27 -16.63
CA ILE A 54 -11.39 -1.72 -15.29
C ILE A 54 -9.92 -1.37 -15.04
N CYS A 55 -8.98 -2.27 -15.38
CA CYS A 55 -7.55 -2.00 -15.22
C CYS A 55 -7.08 -0.78 -16.02
N LEU A 56 -7.54 -0.60 -17.26
CA LEU A 56 -7.24 0.60 -18.04
C LEU A 56 -7.82 1.86 -17.39
N LEU A 57 -9.07 1.80 -16.92
CA LEU A 57 -9.75 2.92 -16.27
C LEU A 57 -9.03 3.33 -14.98
N PHE A 58 -8.63 2.37 -14.14
CA PHE A 58 -7.82 2.64 -12.95
C PHE A 58 -6.39 3.11 -13.29
N GLY A 59 -5.82 2.68 -14.42
CA GLY A 59 -4.56 3.22 -14.93
C GLY A 59 -4.64 4.70 -15.28
N VAL A 60 -5.72 5.11 -15.96
CA VAL A 60 -6.01 6.52 -16.26
C VAL A 60 -6.28 7.31 -14.98
N PHE A 61 -7.02 6.73 -14.03
CA PHE A 61 -7.25 7.32 -12.71
C PHE A 61 -5.93 7.55 -11.95
N GLY A 62 -5.00 6.60 -11.98
CA GLY A 62 -3.67 6.74 -11.40
C GLY A 62 -2.87 7.89 -12.04
N TRP A 63 -2.99 8.08 -13.36
CA TRP A 63 -2.40 9.23 -14.05
C TRP A 63 -3.02 10.57 -13.63
N ALA A 64 -4.34 10.61 -13.42
CA ALA A 64 -5.04 11.79 -12.90
C ALA A 64 -4.57 12.14 -11.47
N CYS A 65 -4.45 11.14 -10.59
CA CYS A 65 -3.90 11.33 -9.24
C CYS A 65 -2.47 11.88 -9.25
N LYS A 66 -1.64 11.43 -10.22
CA LYS A 66 -0.28 11.97 -10.41
C LYS A 66 -0.32 13.46 -10.80
N ARG A 67 -1.28 13.89 -11.62
CA ARG A 67 -1.47 15.32 -11.95
C ARG A 67 -1.92 16.17 -10.76
N LEU A 68 -2.70 15.58 -9.86
CA LEU A 68 -3.16 16.21 -8.61
C LEU A 68 -2.10 16.21 -7.49
N ALA A 69 -0.88 15.74 -7.77
CA ALA A 69 0.19 15.53 -6.80
C ALA A 69 -0.21 14.59 -5.63
N ILE A 70 -1.24 13.75 -5.83
CA ILE A 70 -1.66 12.75 -4.85
C ILE A 70 -0.76 11.54 -5.03
N PRO A 71 -0.02 11.12 -3.99
CA PRO A 71 0.84 9.97 -4.09
C PRO A 71 -0.02 8.69 -4.17
N VAL A 72 -0.03 8.07 -5.35
CA VAL A 72 -0.88 6.90 -5.66
C VAL A 72 -0.50 5.68 -4.79
N ALA A 73 0.78 5.50 -4.46
CA ALA A 73 1.23 4.37 -3.66
C ALA A 73 0.65 4.35 -2.22
N PRO A 74 0.75 5.44 -1.42
CA PRO A 74 0.04 5.55 -0.14
C PRO A 74 -1.47 5.39 -0.23
N LEU A 75 -2.09 5.87 -1.31
CA LEU A 75 -3.53 5.75 -1.54
C LEU A 75 -3.95 4.27 -1.62
N ILE A 76 -3.27 3.50 -2.48
CA ILE A 76 -3.54 2.07 -2.66
C ILE A 76 -3.23 1.30 -1.36
N LEU A 77 -2.11 1.61 -0.70
CA LEU A 77 -1.77 1.03 0.60
C LEU A 77 -2.85 1.30 1.63
N GLY A 78 -3.35 2.55 1.73
CA GLY A 78 -4.44 2.92 2.62
C GLY A 78 -5.74 2.17 2.33
N LEU A 79 -6.07 1.98 1.05
CA LEU A 79 -7.26 1.22 0.64
C LEU A 79 -7.17 -0.26 1.06
N VAL A 80 -6.04 -0.90 0.79
CA VAL A 80 -5.83 -2.32 1.14
C VAL A 80 -5.75 -2.50 2.66
N LEU A 81 -4.96 -1.68 3.35
CA LEU A 81 -4.83 -1.72 4.80
C LEU A 81 -6.15 -1.40 5.50
N GLY A 82 -6.96 -0.49 4.94
CA GLY A 82 -8.26 -0.12 5.47
C GLY A 82 -9.22 -1.31 5.51
N ASN A 83 -9.33 -2.07 4.41
CA ASN A 83 -10.17 -3.27 4.38
C ASN A 83 -9.67 -4.34 5.37
N MET A 84 -8.35 -4.54 5.44
CA MET A 84 -7.79 -5.44 6.45
C MET A 84 -8.08 -4.96 7.88
N LEU A 85 -8.00 -3.66 8.13
CA LEU A 85 -8.29 -3.06 9.43
C LEU A 85 -9.76 -3.27 9.80
N GLU A 86 -10.69 -2.99 8.89
CA GLU A 86 -12.13 -3.20 9.13
C GLU A 86 -12.44 -4.67 9.44
N MET A 87 -11.87 -5.60 8.66
CA MET A 87 -12.05 -7.03 8.88
C MET A 87 -11.50 -7.47 10.25
N ASN A 88 -10.34 -6.96 10.65
CA ASN A 88 -9.75 -7.26 11.95
C ASN A 88 -10.52 -6.61 13.11
N CYS A 89 -11.01 -5.38 12.95
CA CYS A 89 -11.88 -4.72 13.92
C CYS A 89 -13.20 -5.48 14.10
N ARG A 90 -13.82 -5.93 13.00
CA ARG A 90 -15.02 -6.77 13.07
C ARG A 90 -14.76 -8.08 13.79
N ARG A 91 -13.66 -8.78 13.48
CA ARG A 91 -13.26 -10.02 14.18
C ARG A 91 -13.08 -9.80 15.67
N MET A 92 -12.42 -8.71 16.06
CA MET A 92 -12.24 -8.33 17.45
C MET A 92 -13.58 -8.08 18.16
N LEU A 93 -14.50 -7.35 17.52
CA LEU A 93 -15.82 -7.08 18.09
C LEU A 93 -16.64 -8.35 18.33
N ILE A 94 -16.54 -9.33 17.41
CA ILE A 94 -17.21 -10.63 17.55
C ILE A 94 -16.59 -11.48 18.67
N MET A 95 -15.27 -11.44 18.85
CA MET A 95 -14.58 -12.30 19.82
C MET A 95 -14.72 -11.86 21.29
N GLY A 96 -14.96 -10.58 21.56
CA GLY A 96 -15.13 -10.12 22.94
C GLY A 96 -15.49 -8.65 23.12
N GLY A 97 -16.05 -8.01 22.09
CA GLY A 97 -16.49 -6.61 22.14
C GLY A 97 -15.36 -5.59 22.35
N TRP A 98 -15.76 -4.34 22.62
CA TRP A 98 -14.83 -3.21 22.81
C TRP A 98 -13.92 -3.35 24.04
N SER A 99 -14.29 -4.20 25.00
CA SER A 99 -13.51 -4.44 26.21
C SER A 99 -12.17 -5.12 25.93
N GLN A 100 -12.06 -5.94 24.87
CA GLN A 100 -10.77 -6.55 24.49
C GLN A 100 -9.71 -5.53 24.05
N LEU A 101 -10.10 -4.30 23.66
CA LEU A 101 -9.15 -3.23 23.32
C LEU A 101 -8.40 -2.75 24.56
N PHE A 102 -9.11 -2.70 25.70
CA PHE A 102 -8.56 -2.25 26.98
C PHE A 102 -7.74 -3.33 27.68
N PHE A 103 -8.12 -4.61 27.54
CA PHE A 103 -7.38 -5.73 28.16
C PHE A 103 -6.07 -6.08 27.44
N ARG A 104 -5.84 -5.62 26.20
CA ARG A 104 -4.57 -5.81 25.49
C ARG A 104 -3.74 -4.52 25.44
N PRO A 105 -2.78 -4.31 26.35
CA PRO A 105 -2.00 -3.07 26.44
C PRO A 105 -1.25 -2.72 25.14
N GLY A 106 -0.85 -3.73 24.36
CA GLY A 106 -0.22 -3.51 23.05
C GLY A 106 -1.17 -2.94 21.98
N ALA A 107 -2.45 -3.33 21.98
CA ALA A 107 -3.42 -2.82 21.01
C ALA A 107 -3.81 -1.38 21.33
N PHE A 108 -4.04 -1.08 22.61
CA PHE A 108 -4.33 0.28 23.06
C PHE A 108 -3.18 1.25 22.77
N GLY A 109 -1.93 0.84 23.01
CA GLY A 109 -0.74 1.62 22.67
C GLY A 109 -0.63 1.92 21.18
N MET A 110 -0.94 0.95 20.31
CA MET A 110 -0.94 1.16 18.85
C MET A 110 -2.03 2.12 18.38
N VAL A 111 -3.22 2.09 18.99
CA VAL A 111 -4.31 3.03 18.68
C VAL A 111 -3.94 4.46 19.08
N ILE A 112 -3.34 4.65 20.27
CA ILE A 112 -2.84 5.96 20.70
C ILE A 112 -1.75 6.45 19.76
N LEU A 113 -0.78 5.60 19.42
CA LEU A 113 0.29 5.97 18.46
C LEU A 113 -0.28 6.34 17.10
N ALA A 114 -1.28 5.61 16.60
CA ALA A 114 -1.96 5.93 15.35
C ALA A 114 -2.65 7.29 15.41
N LEU A 115 -3.36 7.60 16.51
CA LEU A 115 -3.98 8.91 16.73
C LEU A 115 -2.92 10.03 16.77
N VAL A 116 -1.81 9.83 17.47
CA VAL A 116 -0.69 10.79 17.53
C VAL A 116 -0.10 11.03 16.14
N PHE A 117 0.14 9.98 15.36
CA PHE A 117 0.64 10.10 13.98
C PHE A 117 -0.35 10.77 13.04
N LEU A 118 -1.66 10.57 13.24
CA LEU A 118 -2.71 11.23 12.47
C LEU A 118 -2.78 12.74 12.79
N ILE A 119 -2.59 13.12 14.05
CA ILE A 119 -2.70 14.51 14.53
C ILE A 119 -1.39 15.30 14.31
N SER A 120 -0.24 14.64 14.35
CA SER A 120 1.10 15.21 14.10
C SER A 120 1.20 16.09 12.83
N PRO A 121 0.73 15.66 11.64
CA PRO A 121 0.78 16.49 10.43
C PRO A 121 -0.19 17.68 10.50
N PHE A 122 -1.29 17.59 11.27
CA PHE A 122 -2.22 18.71 11.48
C PHE A 122 -1.65 19.77 12.43
N LEU A 123 -0.92 19.35 13.48
CA LEU A 123 -0.30 20.28 14.43
C LEU A 123 0.88 21.04 13.79
N LYS A 124 1.68 20.37 12.96
CA LYS A 124 2.76 21.02 12.19
C LYS A 124 2.25 22.00 11.13
N ARG A 125 1.02 21.82 10.63
CA ARG A 125 0.38 22.77 9.69
C ARG A 125 -0.08 24.06 10.38
N ARG A 126 -0.36 24.04 11.69
CA ARG A 126 -0.75 25.24 12.47
C ARG A 126 0.44 26.08 12.95
N VAL A 127 1.63 25.51 13.08
CA VAL A 127 2.85 26.20 13.54
C VAL A 127 3.63 26.86 12.39
N LYS A 128 3.27 26.55 11.13
CA LYS A 128 3.86 27.14 9.91
C LYS A 128 2.98 28.21 9.23
N ALA A 129 1.90 28.64 9.88
CA ALA A 129 1.04 29.74 9.43
C ALA A 129 1.35 31.00 10.25
#